data_AF-C3ME50-F1
#
_entry.id   AF-C3ME50-F1
#
_cell.length_a   1.000
_cell.length_b   1.000
_cell.length_c   1.000
_cell.angle_alpha   90.00
_cell.angle_beta   90.00
_cell.angle_gamma   90.00
#
_symmetry.space_group_name_H-M   'P 1'
#
loop_
_entity.id
_entity.type
_entity.pdbx_description
1 polymer ?
#
loop_
_entity_poly.entity_id
_entity_poly.type
_entity_poly.pdbx_seq_one_letter_code
_entity_poly.pdbx_strand_id
1 'polypeptide(L)'
;MRHAERRDVDRNNIKDFVENRLPVLAKANRSGEIIWLIFLILRLNITVRAAALEPMFEMDNSMIALLVVLSVSRGQVDGPINPRIWNQFLNADGLRSPMWLYAYESVGRGINPGANAQFIEQDQYFSLLHRRSVRFLEIGRGFTSIAATLRSLRGGNDRMRRVRDDFLEDFLLDLDEMDDDDFVDEFHDNEY
;
A
#
# COMPACT_ATOMS: atom_id res chain seq x y z
N MET A 1 -17.41 -0.13 14.76
CA MET A 1 -16.97 1.18 14.21
C MET A 1 -17.72 2.22 15.03
N ARG A 2 -17.03 3.11 15.77
CA ARG A 2 -17.66 3.98 16.79
C ARG A 2 -18.94 4.71 16.35
N HIS A 3 -19.04 5.11 15.08
CA HIS A 3 -20.22 5.81 14.57
C HIS A 3 -21.46 4.91 14.37
N ALA A 4 -21.25 3.63 14.03
CA ALA A 4 -22.33 2.65 13.94
C ALA A 4 -22.95 2.35 15.32
N GLU A 5 -22.18 2.52 16.40
CA GLU A 5 -22.60 2.29 17.78
C GLU A 5 -23.32 3.51 18.40
N ARG A 6 -23.15 4.73 17.85
CA ARG A 6 -23.73 5.98 18.39
C ARG A 6 -24.75 6.68 17.50
N ARG A 7 -24.95 6.25 16.24
CA ARG A 7 -25.85 6.91 15.26
C ARG A 7 -25.59 8.41 15.10
N ASP A 8 -24.35 8.84 15.29
CA ASP A 8 -23.91 10.24 15.22
C ASP A 8 -23.64 10.73 13.79
N VAL A 9 -23.77 9.84 12.79
CA VAL A 9 -23.50 10.14 11.39
C VAL A 9 -24.71 9.81 10.52
N ASP A 10 -25.29 10.83 9.90
CA ASP A 10 -26.34 10.68 8.90
C ASP A 10 -25.75 10.29 7.54
N ARG A 11 -25.86 9.01 7.20
CA ARG A 11 -25.31 8.45 5.96
C ARG A 11 -26.08 8.91 4.71
N ASN A 12 -27.36 9.24 4.84
CA ASN A 12 -28.17 9.68 3.70
C ASN A 12 -27.78 11.10 3.31
N ASN A 13 -27.63 11.99 4.29
CA ASN A 13 -27.14 13.33 4.04
C ASN A 13 -25.72 13.32 3.45
N ILE A 14 -24.82 12.46 3.98
CA ILE A 14 -23.49 12.29 3.39
C ILE A 14 -23.59 11.79 1.96
N LYS A 15 -24.43 10.79 1.67
CA LYS A 15 -24.66 10.28 0.31
C LYS A 15 -25.08 11.40 -0.63
N ASP A 16 -26.08 12.18 -0.27
CA ASP A 16 -26.56 13.29 -1.10
C ASP A 16 -25.46 14.33 -1.30
N PHE A 17 -24.68 14.62 -0.26
CA PHE A 17 -23.54 15.52 -0.34
C PHE A 17 -22.47 15.01 -1.32
N VAL A 18 -22.01 13.75 -1.19
CA VAL A 18 -20.96 13.21 -2.08
C VAL A 18 -21.46 13.09 -3.52
N GLU A 19 -22.69 12.63 -3.74
CA GLU A 19 -23.22 12.47 -5.10
C GLU A 19 -23.32 13.80 -5.85
N ASN A 20 -23.67 14.88 -5.15
CA ASN A 20 -23.72 16.22 -5.75
C ASN A 20 -22.33 16.86 -5.87
N ARG A 21 -21.43 16.60 -4.93
CA ARG A 21 -20.12 17.26 -4.86
C ARG A 21 -19.08 16.66 -5.78
N LEU A 22 -19.06 15.33 -5.95
CA LEU A 22 -18.05 14.63 -6.75
C LEU A 22 -17.99 15.14 -8.21
N PRO A 23 -19.10 15.30 -8.95
CA PRO A 23 -19.05 15.83 -10.31
C PRO A 23 -18.49 17.26 -10.40
N VAL A 24 -18.79 18.10 -9.41
CA VAL A 24 -18.28 19.48 -9.34
C VAL A 24 -16.77 19.49 -9.12
N LEU A 25 -16.27 18.62 -8.25
CA LEU A 25 -14.85 18.51 -7.96
C LEU A 25 -14.04 17.95 -9.14
N ALA A 26 -14.61 17.00 -9.89
CA ALA A 26 -13.99 16.50 -11.12
C ALA A 26 -13.77 17.60 -12.14
N LYS A 27 -14.81 18.43 -12.39
CA LYS A 27 -14.69 19.58 -13.29
C LYS A 27 -13.63 20.58 -12.84
N ALA A 28 -13.43 20.72 -11.54
CA ALA A 28 -12.40 21.59 -10.96
C ALA A 28 -11.02 20.90 -10.77
N ASN A 29 -10.87 19.65 -11.23
CA ASN A 29 -9.68 18.81 -11.08
C ASN A 29 -9.13 18.75 -9.63
N ARG A 30 -10.02 18.70 -8.64
CA ARG A 30 -9.67 18.66 -7.21
C ARG A 30 -9.47 17.21 -6.75
N SER A 31 -8.45 16.55 -7.30
CA SER A 31 -8.17 15.11 -7.08
C SER A 31 -8.05 14.72 -5.60
N GLY A 32 -7.40 15.55 -4.77
CA GLY A 32 -7.27 15.30 -3.34
C GLY A 32 -8.62 15.23 -2.60
N GLU A 33 -9.53 16.17 -2.88
CA GLU A 33 -10.87 16.18 -2.28
C GLU A 33 -11.69 14.97 -2.76
N ILE A 34 -11.59 14.63 -4.05
CA ILE A 34 -12.25 13.44 -4.62
C ILE A 34 -11.78 12.18 -3.90
N ILE A 35 -10.47 12.01 -3.72
CA ILE A 35 -9.88 10.88 -2.99
C ILE A 35 -10.46 10.77 -1.58
N TRP A 36 -10.53 11.88 -0.84
CA TRP A 36 -11.10 11.89 0.51
C TRP A 36 -12.58 11.49 0.54
N LEU A 37 -13.37 11.98 -0.41
CA LEU A 37 -14.80 11.66 -0.49
C LEU A 37 -15.05 10.20 -0.85
N ILE A 38 -14.31 9.64 -1.82
CA ILE A 38 -14.44 8.20 -2.17
C ILE A 38 -13.94 7.34 -1.01
N PHE A 39 -12.84 7.72 -0.35
CA PHE A 39 -12.38 7.05 0.86
C PHE A 39 -13.45 7.07 1.97
N LEU A 40 -14.13 8.20 2.16
CA LEU A 40 -15.23 8.32 3.12
C LEU A 40 -16.40 7.38 2.77
N ILE A 41 -16.80 7.31 1.51
CA ILE A 41 -17.82 6.36 1.01
C ILE A 41 -17.42 4.92 1.37
N LEU A 42 -16.19 4.52 1.05
CA LEU A 42 -15.64 3.19 1.33
C LEU A 42 -15.59 2.87 2.84
N ARG A 43 -15.31 3.86 3.68
CA ARG A 43 -15.21 3.70 5.14
C ARG A 43 -16.56 3.64 5.83
N LEU A 44 -17.53 4.44 5.37
CA LEU A 44 -18.87 4.46 5.95
C LEU A 44 -19.81 3.41 5.36
N ASN A 45 -19.32 2.64 4.39
CA ASN A 45 -20.10 1.66 3.64
C ASN A 45 -21.36 2.27 3.00
N ILE A 46 -21.20 3.43 2.35
CA ILE A 46 -22.27 4.15 1.66
C ILE A 46 -22.35 3.65 0.22
N THR A 47 -23.56 3.46 -0.30
CA THR A 47 -23.80 3.13 -1.72
C THR A 47 -24.15 4.39 -2.49
N VAL A 48 -23.40 4.68 -3.56
CA VAL A 48 -23.57 5.86 -4.43
C VAL A 48 -23.94 5.45 -5.85
N ARG A 49 -24.64 6.33 -6.58
CA ARG A 49 -24.95 6.12 -8.01
C ARG A 49 -23.69 6.20 -8.87
N ALA A 50 -23.58 5.31 -9.86
CA ALA A 50 -22.50 5.30 -10.83
C ALA A 50 -22.35 6.64 -11.58
N ALA A 51 -23.47 7.32 -11.86
CA ALA A 51 -23.48 8.64 -12.49
C ALA A 51 -22.69 9.72 -11.72
N ALA A 52 -22.57 9.60 -10.39
CA ALA A 52 -21.77 10.53 -9.59
C ALA A 52 -20.26 10.30 -9.76
N LEU A 53 -19.85 9.09 -10.16
CA LEU A 53 -18.46 8.67 -10.33
C LEU A 53 -18.00 8.70 -11.80
N GLU A 54 -18.94 8.77 -12.75
CA GLU A 54 -18.66 8.77 -14.18
C GLU A 54 -17.60 9.79 -14.62
N PRO A 55 -17.60 11.06 -14.13
CA PRO A 55 -16.56 12.01 -14.51
C PRO A 55 -15.15 11.61 -14.05
N MET A 56 -15.02 10.67 -13.10
CA MET A 56 -13.72 10.20 -12.65
C MET A 56 -13.08 9.25 -13.66
N PHE A 57 -13.86 8.58 -14.52
CA PHE A 57 -13.34 7.56 -15.44
C PHE A 57 -12.38 8.14 -16.48
N GLU A 58 -12.49 9.44 -16.75
CA GLU A 58 -11.61 10.19 -17.66
C GLU A 58 -10.35 10.73 -16.96
N MET A 59 -10.23 10.54 -15.64
CA MET A 59 -9.09 11.04 -14.87
C MET A 59 -7.97 9.98 -14.81
N ASP A 60 -6.78 10.37 -15.29
CA ASP A 60 -5.55 9.59 -15.14
C ASP A 60 -4.94 9.77 -13.74
N ASN A 61 -5.64 9.25 -12.73
CA ASN A 61 -5.18 9.26 -11.34
C ASN A 61 -5.31 7.87 -10.72
N SER A 62 -4.17 7.26 -10.41
CA SER A 62 -4.12 5.88 -9.90
C SER A 62 -4.90 5.67 -8.62
N MET A 63 -4.89 6.64 -7.71
CA MET A 63 -5.59 6.53 -6.44
C MET A 63 -7.11 6.64 -6.63
N ILE A 64 -7.58 7.57 -7.47
CA ILE A 64 -9.00 7.68 -7.80
C ILE A 64 -9.48 6.40 -8.48
N ALA A 65 -8.76 5.92 -9.51
CA ALA A 65 -9.07 4.69 -10.22
C ALA A 65 -9.16 3.50 -9.26
N LEU A 66 -8.17 3.35 -8.38
CA LEU A 66 -8.13 2.27 -7.39
C LEU A 66 -9.31 2.34 -6.41
N LEU A 67 -9.62 3.52 -5.88
CA LEU A 67 -10.72 3.69 -4.93
C LEU A 67 -12.10 3.48 -5.56
N VAL A 68 -12.30 3.91 -6.81
CA VAL A 68 -13.54 3.67 -7.54
C VAL A 68 -13.72 2.16 -7.77
N VAL A 69 -12.72 1.49 -8.32
CA VAL A 69 -12.78 0.05 -8.60
C VAL A 69 -12.94 -0.76 -7.31
N LEU A 70 -12.33 -0.33 -6.21
CA LEU A 70 -12.56 -0.92 -4.90
C LEU A 70 -13.97 -0.68 -4.35
N SER A 71 -14.60 0.45 -4.68
CA SER A 71 -15.99 0.72 -4.30
C SER A 71 -16.95 -0.20 -5.05
N VAL A 72 -16.67 -0.45 -6.34
CA VAL A 72 -17.42 -1.41 -7.17
C VAL A 72 -17.30 -2.82 -6.60
N SER A 73 -16.08 -3.29 -6.31
CA SER A 73 -15.87 -4.65 -5.80
C SER A 73 -16.49 -4.90 -4.42
N ARG A 74 -16.79 -3.84 -3.67
CA ARG A 74 -17.53 -3.89 -2.40
C ARG A 74 -19.05 -3.73 -2.54
N GLY A 75 -19.57 -3.60 -3.76
CA GLY A 75 -21.01 -3.39 -3.99
C GLY A 75 -21.52 -2.02 -3.55
N GLN A 76 -20.63 -1.02 -3.47
CA GLN A 76 -20.95 0.34 -3.01
C GLN A 76 -21.28 1.30 -4.16
N VAL A 77 -21.43 0.78 -5.36
CA VAL A 77 -21.82 1.56 -6.54
C VAL A 77 -23.07 0.94 -7.15
N ASP A 78 -24.08 1.77 -7.35
CA ASP A 78 -25.34 1.41 -8.01
C ASP A 78 -25.29 1.85 -9.48
N GLY A 79 -25.29 0.86 -10.38
CA GLY A 79 -25.19 1.05 -11.83
C GLY A 79 -23.87 0.57 -12.46
N PRO A 80 -23.79 0.60 -13.81
CA PRO A 80 -22.61 0.11 -14.53
C PRO A 80 -21.43 1.09 -14.42
N ILE A 81 -20.22 0.54 -14.34
CA ILE A 81 -18.95 1.29 -14.39
C ILE A 81 -18.12 0.81 -15.58
N ASN A 82 -17.42 1.73 -16.23
CA ASN A 82 -16.55 1.44 -17.38
C ASN A 82 -15.09 1.81 -17.07
N PRO A 83 -14.28 0.89 -16.50
CA PRO A 83 -12.89 1.15 -16.16
C PRO A 83 -11.94 0.96 -17.36
N ARG A 84 -12.44 0.96 -18.61
CA ARG A 84 -11.66 0.63 -19.81
C ARG A 84 -10.41 1.49 -19.98
N ILE A 85 -10.51 2.79 -19.69
CA ILE A 85 -9.37 3.72 -19.77
C ILE A 85 -8.28 3.29 -18.79
N TRP A 86 -8.63 3.03 -17.53
CA TRP A 86 -7.63 2.60 -16.54
C TRP A 86 -7.06 1.22 -16.84
N ASN A 87 -7.87 0.33 -17.41
CA ASN A 87 -7.45 -1.03 -17.74
C ASN A 87 -6.40 -1.08 -18.86
N GLN A 88 -6.23 -0.01 -19.64
CA GLN A 88 -5.14 0.09 -20.62
C GLN A 88 -3.75 0.16 -19.95
N PHE A 89 -3.68 0.49 -18.65
CA PHE A 89 -2.43 0.54 -17.89
C PHE A 89 -2.10 -0.80 -17.19
N LEU A 90 -2.85 -1.89 -17.43
CA LEU A 90 -2.57 -3.21 -16.86
C LEU A 90 -1.49 -3.95 -17.67
N ASN A 91 -0.32 -3.33 -17.75
CA ASN A 91 0.85 -3.83 -18.48
C ASN A 91 2.16 -3.29 -17.85
N ALA A 92 3.29 -3.71 -18.42
CA ALA A 92 4.61 -3.32 -17.92
C ALA A 92 4.86 -1.80 -17.98
N ASP A 93 4.33 -1.10 -19.00
CA ASP A 93 4.48 0.35 -19.12
C ASP A 93 3.65 1.09 -18.06
N GLY A 94 2.47 0.57 -17.72
CA GLY A 94 1.66 1.09 -16.64
C GLY A 94 2.34 1.04 -15.27
N LEU A 95 3.19 0.03 -15.01
CA LEU A 95 4.01 -0.04 -13.80
C LEU A 95 5.08 1.06 -13.71
N ARG A 96 5.45 1.67 -14.83
CA ARG A 96 6.39 2.79 -14.90
C ARG A 96 5.72 4.15 -15.08
N SER A 97 4.38 4.18 -15.13
CA SER A 97 3.60 5.40 -15.33
C SER A 97 2.98 5.92 -14.02
N PRO A 98 2.37 7.12 -14.00
CA PRO A 98 1.59 7.59 -12.86
C PRO A 98 0.46 6.64 -12.43
N MET A 99 0.05 5.73 -13.32
CA MET A 99 -0.99 4.72 -13.07
C MET A 99 -0.48 3.44 -12.39
N TRP A 100 0.80 3.35 -12.03
CA TRP A 100 1.43 2.15 -11.46
C TRP A 100 0.68 1.58 -10.27
N LEU A 101 0.18 2.44 -9.38
CA LEU A 101 -0.50 2.00 -8.16
C LEU A 101 -1.82 1.29 -8.49
N TYR A 102 -2.55 1.77 -9.50
CA TYR A 102 -3.76 1.09 -9.99
C TYR A 102 -3.40 -0.24 -10.63
N ALA A 103 -2.37 -0.26 -11.50
CA ALA A 103 -1.94 -1.45 -12.20
C ALA A 103 -1.52 -2.57 -11.25
N TYR A 104 -0.74 -2.22 -10.22
CA TYR A 104 -0.25 -3.17 -9.23
C TYR A 104 -1.36 -3.65 -8.28
N GLU A 105 -2.10 -2.72 -7.65
CA GLU A 105 -3.08 -3.08 -6.61
C GLU A 105 -4.32 -3.77 -7.16
N SER A 106 -4.83 -3.34 -8.31
CA SER A 106 -6.08 -3.90 -8.86
C SER A 106 -5.92 -5.36 -9.26
N VAL A 107 -4.77 -5.70 -9.83
CA VAL A 107 -4.38 -7.08 -10.18
C VAL A 107 -4.04 -7.89 -8.94
N GLY A 108 -3.20 -7.35 -8.03
CA GLY A 108 -2.84 -8.04 -6.79
C GLY A 108 -4.03 -8.34 -5.87
N ARG A 109 -5.14 -7.62 -6.00
CA ARG A 109 -6.39 -7.88 -5.27
C ARG A 109 -7.39 -8.74 -6.03
N GLY A 110 -7.12 -9.09 -7.29
CA GLY A 110 -8.06 -9.81 -8.15
C GLY A 110 -9.33 -9.02 -8.46
N ILE A 111 -9.30 -7.69 -8.41
CA ILE A 111 -10.48 -6.87 -8.68
C ILE A 111 -10.77 -6.79 -10.18
N ASN A 112 -9.74 -6.92 -11.01
CA ASN A 112 -9.85 -6.97 -12.47
C ASN A 112 -9.70 -8.43 -12.95
N PRO A 113 -10.80 -9.20 -13.08
CA PRO A 113 -10.73 -10.63 -13.40
C PRO A 113 -10.17 -10.94 -14.79
N GLY A 114 -10.08 -9.95 -15.69
CA GLY A 114 -9.48 -10.09 -17.02
C GLY A 114 -8.00 -9.74 -17.11
N ALA A 115 -7.36 -9.35 -16.01
CA ALA A 115 -5.97 -8.89 -16.02
C ALA A 115 -4.99 -10.05 -15.74
N ASN A 116 -3.98 -10.20 -16.59
CA ASN A 116 -2.91 -11.18 -16.38
C ASN A 116 -1.86 -10.59 -15.43
N ALA A 117 -1.51 -11.30 -14.34
CA ALA A 117 -0.49 -10.87 -13.38
C ALA A 117 0.96 -11.02 -13.88
N GLN A 118 1.17 -11.64 -15.04
CA GLN A 118 2.49 -11.95 -15.58
C GLN A 118 3.40 -10.72 -15.72
N PHE A 119 2.87 -9.55 -16.08
CA PHE A 119 3.67 -8.31 -16.21
C PHE A 119 4.21 -7.81 -14.85
N ILE A 120 3.55 -8.16 -13.74
CA ILE A 120 4.00 -7.84 -12.38
C ILE A 120 5.06 -8.86 -11.93
N GLU A 121 4.83 -10.15 -12.23
CA GLU A 121 5.71 -11.25 -11.83
C GLU A 121 7.07 -11.24 -12.55
N GLN A 122 7.09 -10.72 -13.77
CA GLN A 122 8.30 -10.59 -14.59
C GLN A 122 9.04 -9.26 -14.36
N ASP A 123 8.42 -8.29 -13.69
CA ASP A 123 9.06 -7.00 -13.43
C ASP A 123 10.12 -7.10 -12.33
N GLN A 124 11.28 -6.48 -12.55
CA GLN A 124 12.44 -6.54 -11.66
C GLN A 124 12.14 -6.03 -10.23
N TYR A 125 11.26 -5.03 -10.10
CA TYR A 125 10.97 -4.39 -8.81
C TYR A 125 9.65 -4.88 -8.22
N PHE A 126 8.60 -4.92 -9.04
CA PHE A 126 7.26 -5.26 -8.57
C PHE A 126 7.07 -6.75 -8.28
N SER A 127 7.85 -7.64 -8.89
CA SER A 127 7.80 -9.08 -8.59
C SER A 127 8.15 -9.39 -7.12
N LEU A 128 9.13 -8.68 -6.56
CA LEU A 128 9.53 -8.81 -5.15
C LEU A 128 8.41 -8.37 -4.21
N LEU A 129 7.73 -7.27 -4.53
CA LEU A 129 6.60 -6.77 -3.77
C LEU A 129 5.41 -7.73 -3.86
N HIS A 130 5.12 -8.22 -5.07
CA HIS A 130 4.03 -9.15 -5.35
C HIS A 130 4.20 -10.47 -4.60
N ARG A 131 5.39 -11.09 -4.64
CA ARG A 131 5.72 -12.31 -3.89
C ARG A 131 5.52 -12.16 -2.38
N ARG A 132 5.83 -10.98 -1.84
CA ARG A 132 5.63 -10.65 -0.42
C ARG A 132 4.20 -10.21 -0.09
N SER A 133 3.28 -10.24 -1.05
CA SER A 133 1.90 -9.77 -0.91
C SER A 133 1.82 -8.35 -0.33
N VAL A 134 2.75 -7.47 -0.73
CA VAL A 134 2.75 -6.07 -0.30
C VAL A 134 1.50 -5.38 -0.85
N ARG A 135 0.83 -4.62 0.00
CA ARG A 135 -0.35 -3.82 -0.35
C ARG A 135 -0.19 -2.42 0.21
N PHE A 136 -0.42 -1.43 -0.64
CA PHE A 136 -0.28 0.00 -0.36
C PHE A 136 -1.58 0.61 0.17
N LEU A 137 -2.74 0.03 -0.15
CA LEU A 137 -4.05 0.54 0.28
C LEU A 137 -4.77 -0.43 1.20
N GLU A 138 -4.85 -0.13 2.49
CA GLU A 138 -5.57 -0.95 3.47
C GLU A 138 -6.71 -0.13 4.10
N ILE A 139 -7.92 -0.25 3.54
CA ILE A 139 -9.11 0.46 4.04
C ILE A 139 -9.76 -0.27 5.21
N GLY A 140 -9.56 -1.59 5.32
CA GLY A 140 -10.20 -2.45 6.31
C GLY A 140 -9.55 -2.39 7.69
N ARG A 141 -8.22 -2.34 7.75
CA ARG A 141 -7.51 -2.05 9.01
C ARG A 141 -7.92 -0.65 9.47
N GLY A 142 -8.39 -0.54 10.71
CA GLY A 142 -8.75 0.75 11.29
C GLY A 142 -7.55 1.69 11.33
N PHE A 143 -7.74 2.90 11.89
CA PHE A 143 -6.60 3.73 12.26
C PHE A 143 -5.84 3.01 13.39
N THR A 144 -4.94 2.09 13.05
CA THR A 144 -3.82 1.80 13.93
C THR A 144 -3.13 3.15 14.03
N SER A 145 -3.26 3.80 15.19
CA SER A 145 -2.55 5.05 15.44
C SER A 145 -1.12 4.88 14.94
N ILE A 146 -0.56 5.86 14.23
CA ILE A 146 0.84 5.84 13.84
C ILE A 146 1.71 5.48 15.05
N ALA A 147 1.34 5.95 16.25
CA ALA A 147 2.00 5.56 17.51
C ALA A 147 1.83 4.07 17.86
N ALA A 148 0.68 3.45 17.60
CA ALA A 148 0.49 2.01 17.79
C ALA A 148 1.31 1.18 16.77
N THR A 149 1.35 1.59 15.50
CA THR A 149 2.20 0.95 14.48
C THR A 149 3.69 1.12 14.81
N LEU A 150 4.13 2.34 15.16
CA LEU A 150 5.51 2.62 15.56
C LEU A 150 5.90 1.85 16.83
N ARG A 151 5.01 1.73 17.83
CA ARG A 151 5.26 0.90 19.01
C ARG A 151 5.40 -0.58 18.66
N SER A 152 4.56 -1.09 17.76
CA SER A 152 4.67 -2.46 17.26
C SER A 152 5.99 -2.70 16.53
N LEU A 153 6.42 -1.75 15.70
CA LEU A 153 7.69 -1.83 14.97
C LEU A 153 8.90 -1.73 15.89
N ARG A 154 8.88 -0.82 16.87
CA ARG A 154 9.94 -0.73 17.90
C ARG A 154 10.04 -2.01 18.71
N GLY A 155 8.92 -2.52 19.22
CA GLY A 155 8.91 -3.78 19.96
C GLY A 155 9.32 -5.00 19.12
N GLY A 156 9.10 -4.97 17.79
CA GLY A 156 9.61 -5.97 16.86
C GLY A 156 11.14 -5.90 16.70
N ASN A 157 11.68 -4.69 16.49
CA ASN A 157 13.12 -4.48 16.36
C ASN A 157 13.87 -4.79 17.65
N ASP A 158 13.31 -4.47 18.82
CA ASP A 158 13.93 -4.77 20.12
C ASP A 158 13.97 -6.26 20.43
N ARG A 159 13.03 -7.05 19.88
CA ARG A 159 13.08 -8.52 19.96
C ARG A 159 14.13 -9.10 19.02
N MET A 160 14.19 -8.61 17.77
CA MET A 160 15.21 -9.05 16.80
C MET A 160 16.63 -8.70 17.27
N ARG A 161 16.79 -7.54 17.91
CA ARG A 161 18.06 -7.13 18.50
C ARG A 161 18.47 -8.05 19.65
N ARG A 162 17.56 -8.39 20.57
CA ARG A 162 17.85 -9.33 21.66
C ARG A 162 18.21 -10.72 21.17
N VAL A 163 17.49 -11.27 20.19
CA VAL A 163 17.84 -12.58 19.61
C VAL A 163 19.20 -12.55 18.93
N ARG A 164 19.58 -11.43 18.30
CA ARG A 164 20.91 -11.28 17.72
C ARG A 164 21.99 -11.15 18.79
N ASP A 165 21.74 -10.39 19.85
CA ASP A 165 22.69 -10.18 20.94
C ASP A 165 22.88 -11.50 21.72
N ASP A 166 21.82 -12.25 22.02
CA ASP A 166 21.86 -13.60 22.62
C ASP A 166 22.62 -14.60 21.72
N PHE A 167 22.43 -14.55 20.40
CA PHE A 167 23.16 -15.40 19.45
C PHE A 167 24.65 -15.06 19.37
N LEU A 168 25.02 -13.79 19.56
CA LEU A 168 26.42 -13.35 19.58
C LEU A 168 27.10 -13.71 20.90
N GLU A 169 26.37 -13.71 22.03
CA GLU A 169 26.88 -14.24 23.31
C GLU A 169 27.16 -15.75 23.23
N ASP A 170 26.30 -16.53 22.55
CA ASP A 170 26.50 -17.98 22.37
C ASP A 170 27.66 -18.34 21.41
N PHE A 171 28.09 -17.40 20.56
CA PHE A 171 29.19 -17.58 19.59
C PHE A 171 30.52 -16.92 20.00
N LEU A 172 30.58 -16.26 21.16
CA LEU A 172 31.84 -15.90 21.82
C LEU A 172 32.45 -17.18 22.40
N LEU A 173 32.94 -18.07 21.51
CA LEU A 173 34.07 -18.92 21.86
C LEU A 173 35.21 -17.97 22.26
N ASP A 174 35.75 -18.15 23.45
CA ASP A 174 36.94 -17.47 23.96
C ASP A 174 38.04 -17.54 22.88
N LEU A 175 38.14 -16.47 22.07
CA LEU A 175 39.28 -16.22 21.20
C LEU A 175 40.47 -15.67 21.99
N ASP A 176 40.32 -15.56 23.32
CA ASP A 176 41.36 -15.11 24.26
C ASP A 176 42.30 -16.26 24.71
N GLU A 177 42.12 -17.49 24.23
CA GLU A 177 43.07 -18.62 24.42
C GLU A 177 43.88 -18.97 23.15
N MET A 178 44.10 -18.02 22.24
CA MET A 178 45.26 -18.10 21.35
C MET A 178 46.37 -17.23 21.95
N ASP A 179 47.27 -17.87 22.70
CA ASP A 179 48.47 -17.29 23.31
C ASP A 179 49.14 -16.25 22.39
N ASP A 180 49.08 -14.99 22.81
CA ASP A 180 49.59 -13.79 22.14
C ASP A 180 51.14 -13.63 22.26
N ASP A 181 51.89 -14.69 22.55
CA ASP A 181 53.30 -14.58 23.00
C ASP A 181 54.38 -15.18 22.06
N ASP A 182 54.07 -15.61 20.84
CA ASP A 182 55.08 -16.20 19.92
C ASP A 182 55.26 -15.46 18.57
N PHE A 183 54.96 -14.16 18.49
CA PHE A 183 55.40 -13.32 17.36
C PHE A 183 56.62 -12.46 17.73
N VAL A 184 57.79 -13.10 17.81
CA VAL A 184 59.08 -12.42 17.84
C VAL A 184 59.36 -11.88 16.44
N ASP A 185 59.26 -10.56 16.28
CA ASP A 185 59.54 -9.84 15.05
C ASP A 185 61.07 -9.71 14.85
N GLU A 186 61.70 -10.75 14.29
CA GLU A 186 63.12 -10.71 13.93
C GLU A 186 63.28 -10.01 12.56
N PHE A 187 63.33 -8.67 12.59
CA PHE A 187 63.76 -7.86 11.45
C PHE A 187 65.23 -8.12 11.15
N HIS A 188 65.51 -9.01 10.20
CA HIS A 188 66.80 -9.06 9.54
C HIS A 188 66.88 -7.97 8.46
N ASP A 189 67.52 -6.87 8.82
CA ASP A 189 68.22 -6.01 7.88
C ASP A 189 69.17 -6.85 7.03
N ASN A 190 69.13 -6.65 5.71
CA ASN A 190 70.30 -6.87 4.87
C ASN A 190 70.29 -5.86 3.71
N GLU A 191 71.11 -4.83 3.88
CA GLU A 191 71.85 -4.19 2.78
C GLU A 191 72.60 -5.27 1.99
N TYR A 192 72.43 -5.27 0.67
CA TYR A 192 73.47 -5.02 -0.36
C TYR A 192 72.86 -5.10 -1.76
#